data_AF-A0A3M6XJY0-F1
#
_entry.id   AF-A0A3M6XJY0-F1
#
_cell.length_a   1.000
_cell.length_b   1.000
_cell.length_c   1.000
_cell.angle_alpha   90.00
_cell.angle_beta   90.00
_cell.angle_gamma   90.00
#
_symmetry.space_group_name_H-M   'P 1'
#
loop_
_entity.id
_entity.type
_entity.pdbx_description
1 polymer ?
#
loop_
_entity_poly.entity_id
_entity_poly.type
_entity_poly.pdbx_seq_one_letter_code
_entity_poly.pdbx_strand_id
1 'polypeptide(L)'
;MMVVGLVGYIETPRGLRSLTTVWAEHLSDELKRRFYKNWYKSKKKAFTKYAKKHAEEGGKNITRDLERMKKYCTTIRVLAHSQVSKTPLSQKKAHLMEVQINGGSIADKVDFGHGLFEKPVEIGSIFEQDEMIDCIAITKGHGYQGVTSRWGTKKLPRKTHKGLRKVACIGAWHPSHVQWTVARAGQMGYHHRTSVNHKVYRIGKG
;
A
#
# COMPACT_ATOMS: atom_id res chain seq x y z
N MET A 1 -1.63 8.13 -11.89
CA MET A 1 -1.38 8.51 -10.47
C MET A 1 -0.70 9.88 -10.44
N MET A 2 -0.76 10.61 -9.33
CA MET A 2 0.02 11.85 -9.15
C MET A 2 1.22 11.58 -8.25
N VAL A 3 2.43 11.96 -8.69
CA VAL A 3 3.63 11.87 -7.86
C VAL A 3 3.76 13.15 -7.03
N VAL A 4 3.95 12.99 -5.73
CA VAL A 4 3.84 14.07 -4.74
C VAL A 4 5.00 14.10 -3.75
N GLY A 5 5.98 13.21 -3.90
CA GLY A 5 7.15 13.18 -3.05
C GLY A 5 8.09 12.03 -3.36
N LEU A 6 9.18 11.99 -2.62
CA LEU A 6 10.24 10.99 -2.65
C LEU A 6 10.60 10.58 -1.22
N VAL A 7 10.88 9.30 -1.04
CA VAL A 7 11.41 8.72 0.20
C VAL A 7 12.73 8.03 -0.13
N GLY A 8 13.78 8.43 0.58
CA GLY A 8 15.09 7.79 0.49
C GLY A 8 15.28 6.80 1.63
N TYR A 9 15.70 5.59 1.28
CA TYR A 9 16.01 4.52 2.22
C TYR A 9 17.51 4.24 2.24
N ILE A 10 18.08 4.17 3.43
CA ILE A 10 19.46 3.75 3.68
C ILE A 10 19.47 2.31 4.20
N GLU A 11 20.44 1.53 3.73
CA GLU A 11 20.70 0.20 4.27
C GLU A 11 21.45 0.29 5.60
N THR A 12 20.97 -0.46 6.58
CA THR A 12 21.62 -0.58 7.89
C THR A 12 21.74 -2.07 8.24
N PRO A 13 22.58 -2.46 9.22
CA PRO A 13 22.66 -3.85 9.67
C PRO A 13 21.32 -4.44 10.17
N ARG A 14 20.30 -3.60 10.41
CA ARG A 14 18.94 -4.00 10.83
C ARG A 14 17.90 -3.95 9.70
N GLY A 15 18.35 -3.78 8.45
CA GLY A 15 17.51 -3.59 7.28
C GLY A 15 17.39 -2.14 6.82
N LEU A 16 16.47 -1.90 5.88
CA LEU A 16 16.25 -0.58 5.29
C LEU A 16 15.58 0.38 6.28
N ARG A 17 16.11 1.60 6.39
CA ARG A 17 15.54 2.67 7.20
C ARG A 17 15.27 3.89 6.33
N SER A 18 14.10 4.51 6.49
CA SER A 18 13.81 5.80 5.84
C SER A 18 14.74 6.88 6.39
N LEU A 19 15.57 7.46 5.52
CA LEU A 19 16.52 8.51 5.87
C LEU A 19 15.89 9.90 5.77
N THR A 20 15.19 10.16 4.67
CA THR A 20 14.63 11.49 4.38
C THR A 20 13.41 11.34 3.47
N THR A 21 12.47 12.28 3.59
CA THR A 21 11.30 12.38 2.71
C THR A 21 11.18 13.80 2.21
N VAL A 22 11.14 13.95 0.89
CA VAL A 22 10.93 15.23 0.20
C VAL A 22 9.52 15.21 -0.40
N TRP A 23 8.75 16.27 -0.20
CA TRP A 23 7.41 16.41 -0.78
C TRP A 23 7.41 17.50 -1.86
N ALA A 24 6.50 17.36 -2.81
CA ALA A 24 6.18 18.42 -3.76
C ALA A 24 5.64 19.67 -3.04
N GLU A 25 5.73 20.82 -3.69
CA GLU A 25 5.28 22.09 -3.13
C GLU A 25 3.74 22.13 -3.07
N HIS A 26 3.10 21.78 -4.17
CA HIS A 26 1.65 21.80 -4.30
C HIS A 26 1.06 20.40 -4.14
N LEU A 27 0.35 20.21 -3.02
CA LEU A 27 -0.37 18.98 -2.72
C LEU A 27 -1.88 19.17 -2.87
N SER A 28 -2.51 18.25 -3.60
CA SER A 28 -3.95 18.22 -3.81
C SER A 28 -4.74 18.03 -2.50
N ASP A 29 -5.95 18.55 -2.45
CA ASP A 29 -6.83 18.39 -1.29
C ASP A 29 -7.26 16.93 -1.06
N GLU A 30 -7.38 16.13 -2.12
CA GLU A 30 -7.65 14.69 -2.02
C GLU A 30 -6.55 13.93 -1.29
N LEU A 31 -5.29 14.32 -1.50
CA LEU A 31 -4.16 13.81 -0.76
C LEU A 31 -4.13 14.37 0.67
N LYS A 32 -4.34 15.67 0.86
CA LYS A 32 -4.36 16.28 2.21
C LYS A 32 -5.40 15.62 3.11
N ARG A 33 -6.54 15.20 2.57
CA ARG A 33 -7.55 14.38 3.27
C ARG A 33 -6.98 13.09 3.87
N ARG A 34 -5.90 12.52 3.30
CA ARG A 34 -5.22 11.32 3.85
C ARG A 34 -4.77 11.53 5.30
N PHE A 35 -4.32 12.74 5.63
CA PHE A 35 -3.79 13.15 6.94
C PHE A 35 -4.85 13.60 7.95
N TYR A 36 -6.13 13.59 7.56
CA TYR A 36 -7.23 13.93 8.45
C TYR A 36 -8.21 12.76 8.58
N LYS A 37 -8.62 12.48 9.82
CA LYS A 37 -9.81 11.65 10.08
C LYS A 37 -11.08 12.51 9.87
N ASN A 38 -11.11 13.71 10.47
CA ASN A 38 -12.23 14.65 10.40
C ASN A 38 -11.89 15.87 9.52
N TRP A 39 -11.93 15.70 8.19
CA TRP A 39 -11.57 16.78 7.25
C TRP A 39 -12.42 18.05 7.41
N TYR A 40 -13.73 17.89 7.51
CA TYR A 40 -14.70 19.00 7.53
C TYR A 40 -14.57 19.91 8.75
N LYS A 41 -14.21 19.37 9.92
CA LYS A 41 -13.97 20.11 11.17
C LYS A 41 -12.56 20.67 11.29
N SER A 42 -11.65 20.28 10.39
CA SER A 42 -10.25 20.66 10.49
C SER A 42 -9.98 22.04 9.89
N LYS A 43 -8.93 22.71 10.40
CA LYS A 43 -8.37 23.94 9.80
C LYS A 43 -7.51 23.67 8.56
N LYS A 44 -7.41 22.42 8.08
CA LYS A 44 -6.70 21.99 6.86
C LYS A 44 -5.24 22.49 6.75
N LYS A 45 -4.50 22.53 7.87
CA LYS A 45 -3.11 23.02 7.95
C LYS A 45 -2.03 22.02 7.51
N ALA A 46 -2.39 20.87 6.92
CA ALA A 46 -1.41 19.90 6.46
C ALA A 46 -0.53 20.51 5.35
N PHE A 47 0.79 20.35 5.50
CA PHE A 47 1.81 20.85 4.56
C PHE A 47 1.88 22.37 4.33
N THR A 48 1.09 23.20 5.02
CA THR A 48 1.11 24.66 4.80
C THR A 48 2.45 25.30 5.17
N LYS A 49 3.11 24.83 6.23
CA LYS A 49 4.47 25.24 6.59
C LYS A 49 5.54 24.60 5.69
N TYR A 50 5.26 23.41 5.16
CA TYR A 50 6.21 22.71 4.31
C TYR A 50 6.31 23.38 2.93
N ALA A 51 5.16 23.73 2.34
CA ALA A 51 5.11 24.47 1.07
C ALA A 51 5.93 25.77 1.14
N LYS A 52 5.87 26.50 2.26
CA LYS A 52 6.68 27.71 2.47
C LYS A 52 8.19 27.47 2.38
N LYS A 53 8.68 26.28 2.72
CA LYS A 53 10.12 25.95 2.63
C LYS A 53 10.65 25.87 1.20
N HIS A 54 9.77 25.71 0.20
CA HIS A 54 10.16 25.77 -1.20
C HIS A 54 10.46 27.21 -1.62
N ALA A 55 9.71 28.19 -1.09
CA ALA A 55 9.95 29.61 -1.34
C ALA A 55 11.03 30.23 -0.43
N GLU A 56 11.11 29.80 0.83
CA GLU A 56 12.09 30.28 1.80
C GLU A 56 13.51 29.82 1.44
N GLU A 57 14.50 30.71 1.61
CA GLU A 57 15.93 30.43 1.37
C GLU A 57 16.27 29.93 -0.05
N GLY A 58 15.38 30.13 -1.03
CA GLY A 58 15.54 29.66 -2.41
C GLY A 58 15.48 28.13 -2.55
N GLY A 59 14.74 27.44 -1.67
CA GLY A 59 14.57 25.99 -1.73
C GLY A 59 15.80 25.18 -1.29
N LYS A 60 16.83 25.83 -0.72
CA LYS A 60 18.08 25.18 -0.26
C LYS A 60 17.84 23.96 0.63
N ASN A 61 16.82 24.01 1.48
CA ASN A 61 16.47 22.89 2.35
C ASN A 61 16.06 21.64 1.56
N ILE A 62 15.33 21.82 0.46
CA ILE A 62 14.88 20.75 -0.42
C ILE A 62 16.07 20.20 -1.21
N THR A 63 16.89 21.07 -1.79
CA THR A 63 18.11 20.67 -2.51
C THR A 63 19.05 19.88 -1.61
N ARG A 64 19.27 20.33 -0.37
CA ARG A 64 20.09 19.60 0.62
C ARG A 64 19.52 18.22 0.92
N ASP A 65 18.20 18.10 1.07
CA ASP A 65 17.56 16.83 1.37
C ASP A 65 17.64 15.87 0.16
N LEU A 66 17.55 16.39 -1.07
CA LEU A 66 17.78 15.62 -2.31
C LEU A 66 19.23 15.16 -2.43
N GLU A 67 20.22 16.03 -2.19
CA GLU A 67 21.64 15.66 -2.18
C GLU A 67 21.94 14.61 -1.11
N ARG A 68 21.31 14.73 0.07
CA ARG A 68 21.39 13.72 1.13
C ARG A 68 20.86 12.36 0.66
N MET A 69 19.76 12.34 -0.10
CA MET A 69 19.27 11.10 -0.70
C MET A 69 20.27 10.53 -1.70
N LYS A 70 20.80 11.36 -2.60
CA LYS A 70 21.80 10.91 -3.60
C LYS A 70 23.05 10.31 -2.96
N LYS A 71 23.51 10.89 -1.85
CA LYS A 71 24.75 10.49 -1.18
C LYS A 71 24.63 9.22 -0.33
N TYR A 72 23.52 9.05 0.40
CA TYR A 72 23.44 8.03 1.46
C TYR A 72 22.41 6.94 1.21
N CYS A 73 21.40 7.16 0.37
CA CYS A 73 20.34 6.18 0.18
C CYS A 73 20.75 5.10 -0.80
N THR A 74 20.35 3.86 -0.52
CA THR A 74 20.51 2.71 -1.41
C THR A 74 19.24 2.42 -2.20
N THR A 75 18.09 2.91 -1.74
CA THR A 75 16.80 2.73 -2.43
C THR A 75 16.01 4.03 -2.40
N ILE A 76 15.39 4.36 -3.54
CA ILE A 76 14.56 5.55 -3.71
C ILE A 76 13.16 5.11 -4.10
N ARG A 77 12.15 5.68 -3.44
CA ARG A 77 10.73 5.42 -3.71
C ARG A 77 9.98 6.72 -3.91
N VAL A 78 9.11 6.79 -4.91
CA VAL A 78 8.18 7.91 -5.09
C VAL A 78 6.94 7.70 -4.23
N LEU A 79 6.45 8.79 -3.66
CA LEU A 79 5.13 8.88 -3.06
C LEU A 79 4.15 9.24 -4.16
N ALA A 80 3.24 8.31 -4.46
CA ALA A 80 2.25 8.49 -5.50
C ALA A 80 0.85 8.25 -4.95
N HIS A 81 -0.12 9.06 -5.39
CA HIS A 81 -1.51 8.89 -5.00
C HIS A 81 -2.48 8.76 -6.17
N SER A 82 -3.58 8.05 -5.94
CA SER A 82 -4.70 7.93 -6.88
C SER A 82 -5.51 9.24 -6.95
N GLN A 83 -6.16 9.50 -8.07
CA GLN A 83 -7.14 10.58 -8.22
C GLN A 83 -8.55 10.00 -8.05
N VAL A 84 -9.01 9.83 -6.80
CA VAL A 84 -10.27 9.13 -6.52
C VAL A 84 -11.49 9.94 -6.95
N SER A 85 -11.39 11.27 -7.01
CA SER A 85 -12.48 12.12 -7.52
C SER A 85 -12.84 11.88 -8.99
N LYS A 86 -11.90 11.36 -9.78
CA LYS A 86 -12.11 10.99 -11.18
C LYS A 86 -12.79 9.63 -11.34
N THR A 87 -13.07 8.95 -10.23
CA THR A 87 -13.78 7.66 -10.22
C THR A 87 -15.24 7.90 -9.78
N PRO A 88 -16.19 7.02 -10.14
CA PRO A 88 -17.59 7.15 -9.72
C PRO A 88 -17.81 6.88 -8.22
N LEU A 89 -16.75 6.64 -7.44
CA LEU A 89 -16.84 6.36 -6.01
C LEU A 89 -17.15 7.63 -5.22
N SER A 90 -17.92 7.49 -4.14
CA SER A 90 -18.21 8.60 -3.21
C SER A 90 -16.98 9.03 -2.38
N GLN A 91 -15.92 8.23 -2.38
CA GLN A 91 -14.70 8.48 -1.60
C GLN A 91 -13.89 9.65 -2.18
N LYS A 92 -13.66 10.68 -1.36
CA LYS A 92 -12.83 11.85 -1.71
C LYS A 92 -11.38 11.78 -1.20
N LYS A 93 -11.03 10.71 -0.48
CA LYS A 93 -9.73 10.55 0.19
C LYS A 93 -8.81 9.71 -0.70
N ALA A 94 -7.78 10.32 -1.29
CA ALA A 94 -6.85 9.62 -2.19
C ALA A 94 -6.09 8.51 -1.47
N HIS A 95 -5.86 7.38 -2.15
CA HIS A 95 -4.95 6.33 -1.69
C HIS A 95 -3.53 6.74 -2.02
N LEU A 96 -2.66 6.79 -1.00
CA LEU A 96 -1.26 7.15 -1.10
C LEU A 96 -0.43 5.88 -0.87
N MET A 97 0.55 5.64 -1.72
CA MET A 97 1.50 4.55 -1.57
C MET A 97 2.89 4.96 -2.05
N GLU A 98 3.89 4.20 -1.62
CA GLU A 98 5.23 4.29 -2.15
C GLU A 98 5.43 3.32 -3.31
N VAL A 99 6.07 3.76 -4.37
CA VAL A 99 6.47 2.93 -5.51
C VAL A 99 7.97 3.06 -5.68
N GLN A 100 8.69 1.94 -5.70
CA GLN A 100 10.14 1.95 -5.85
C GLN A 100 10.55 2.30 -7.29
N ILE A 101 11.52 3.20 -7.45
CA ILE A 101 12.15 3.45 -8.75
C ILE A 101 13.28 2.44 -8.95
N ASN A 102 13.18 1.68 -10.03
CA ASN A 102 14.18 0.71 -10.45
C ASN A 102 14.97 1.22 -11.67
N GLY A 103 16.15 0.63 -11.92
CA GLY A 103 17.07 1.06 -12.99
C GLY A 103 17.92 2.29 -12.64
N GLY A 104 19.07 2.45 -13.31
CA GLY A 104 19.97 3.60 -13.16
C GLY A 104 20.69 3.72 -11.81
N SER A 105 21.49 4.78 -11.65
CA SER A 105 22.16 5.12 -10.40
C SER A 105 21.19 5.74 -9.39
N ILE A 106 21.58 5.83 -8.11
CA ILE A 106 20.75 6.50 -7.09
C ILE A 106 20.51 7.98 -7.45
N ALA A 107 21.49 8.66 -8.01
CA ALA A 107 21.35 10.04 -8.45
C ALA A 107 20.28 10.16 -9.54
N ASP A 108 20.34 9.30 -10.56
CA ASP A 108 19.37 9.28 -11.66
C ASP A 108 17.95 9.00 -11.14
N LYS A 109 17.80 8.08 -10.17
CA LYS A 109 16.51 7.79 -9.54
C LYS A 109 15.94 9.00 -8.80
N VAL A 110 16.77 9.74 -8.06
CA VAL A 110 16.34 10.96 -7.37
C VAL A 110 15.90 12.01 -8.39
N ASP A 111 16.67 12.23 -9.44
CA ASP A 111 16.37 13.24 -10.46
C ASP A 111 15.13 12.88 -11.27
N PHE A 112 14.98 11.60 -11.65
CA PHE A 112 13.78 11.09 -12.30
C PHE A 112 12.55 11.28 -11.42
N GLY A 113 12.59 10.86 -10.16
CA GLY A 113 11.47 10.99 -9.25
C GLY A 113 11.10 12.44 -8.94
N HIS A 114 12.09 13.32 -8.79
CA HIS A 114 11.88 14.76 -8.59
C HIS A 114 11.28 15.41 -9.84
N GLY A 115 11.73 15.03 -11.04
CA GLY A 115 11.19 15.51 -12.31
C GLY A 115 9.72 15.12 -12.56
N LEU A 116 9.20 14.12 -11.85
CA LEU A 116 7.80 13.69 -11.88
C LEU A 116 6.90 14.42 -10.86
N PHE A 117 7.45 15.29 -10.00
CA PHE A 117 6.64 15.99 -9.01
C PHE A 117 5.50 16.77 -9.65
N GLU A 118 4.31 16.61 -9.06
CA GLU A 118 3.06 17.26 -9.48
C GLU A 118 2.57 16.86 -10.88
N LYS A 119 3.25 15.92 -11.54
CA LYS A 119 2.86 15.40 -12.85
C LYS A 119 2.04 14.12 -12.71
N PRO A 120 1.06 13.91 -13.62
CA PRO A 120 0.39 12.63 -13.73
C PRO A 120 1.32 11.60 -14.38
N VAL A 121 1.37 10.40 -13.80
CA VAL A 121 1.97 9.20 -14.40
C VAL A 121 0.83 8.29 -14.85
N GLU A 122 0.79 7.98 -16.14
CA GLU A 122 -0.24 7.13 -16.74
C GLU A 122 0.09 5.64 -16.58
N ILE A 123 -0.92 4.78 -16.66
CA ILE A 123 -0.72 3.34 -16.50
C ILE A 123 0.07 2.74 -17.68
N GLY A 124 -0.12 3.27 -18.88
CA GLY A 124 0.57 2.82 -20.09
C GLY A 124 2.04 3.23 -20.16
N SER A 125 2.55 4.04 -19.23
CA SER A 125 3.98 4.31 -19.09
C SER A 125 4.66 3.39 -18.05
N ILE A 126 3.90 2.52 -17.37
CA ILE A 126 4.40 1.63 -16.32
C ILE A 126 4.30 0.17 -16.76
N PHE A 127 3.15 -0.23 -17.30
CA PHE A 127 2.91 -1.60 -17.75
C PHE A 127 2.66 -1.64 -19.24
N GLU A 128 2.94 -2.80 -19.83
CA GLU A 128 2.74 -3.07 -21.25
C GLU A 128 1.64 -4.11 -21.48
N GLN A 129 1.12 -4.17 -22.71
CA GLN A 129 0.18 -5.22 -23.08
C GLN A 129 0.90 -6.58 -23.10
N ASP A 130 0.18 -7.63 -22.71
CA ASP A 130 0.67 -9.01 -22.60
C ASP A 130 1.71 -9.26 -21.48
N GLU A 131 2.07 -8.24 -20.70
CA GLU A 131 2.93 -8.37 -19.51
C GLU A 131 2.25 -9.20 -18.41
N MET A 132 3.06 -9.94 -17.65
CA MET A 132 2.63 -10.67 -16.46
C MET A 132 2.80 -9.80 -15.21
N ILE A 133 1.71 -9.48 -14.52
CA ILE A 133 1.71 -8.64 -13.33
C ILE A 133 1.21 -9.37 -12.09
N ASP A 134 1.57 -8.85 -10.92
CA ASP A 134 1.08 -9.34 -9.64
C ASP A 134 0.00 -8.41 -9.08
N CYS A 135 -1.06 -9.00 -8.54
CA CYS A 135 -2.17 -8.29 -7.91
C CYS A 135 -2.07 -8.41 -6.39
N ILE A 136 -1.79 -7.28 -5.72
CA ILE A 136 -1.71 -7.17 -4.27
C ILE A 136 -2.97 -6.46 -3.76
N ALA A 137 -3.82 -7.17 -3.02
CA ALA A 137 -5.09 -6.63 -2.56
C ALA A 137 -5.59 -7.28 -1.26
N ILE A 138 -6.66 -6.70 -0.71
CA ILE A 138 -7.41 -7.29 0.40
C ILE A 138 -8.57 -8.10 -0.18
N THR A 139 -8.72 -9.35 0.26
CA THR A 139 -9.85 -10.19 -0.17
C THR A 139 -11.18 -9.67 0.36
N LYS A 140 -12.29 -10.06 -0.27
CA LYS A 140 -13.63 -9.79 0.27
C LYS A 140 -13.75 -10.34 1.70
N GLY A 141 -14.35 -9.58 2.60
CA GLY A 141 -14.62 -10.01 3.98
C GLY A 141 -15.90 -10.84 4.07
N HIS A 142 -15.86 -11.91 4.87
CA HIS A 142 -17.01 -12.77 5.18
C HIS A 142 -17.35 -12.80 6.67
N GLY A 143 -16.66 -11.99 7.49
CA GLY A 143 -16.85 -11.93 8.94
C GLY A 143 -16.45 -13.21 9.67
N TYR A 144 -17.09 -13.48 10.81
CA TYR A 144 -16.86 -14.68 11.59
C TYR A 144 -17.54 -15.89 10.93
N GLN A 145 -16.75 -16.90 10.53
CA GLN A 145 -17.20 -18.10 9.85
C GLN A 145 -16.86 -19.37 10.64
N GLY A 146 -17.73 -20.38 10.52
CA GLY A 146 -17.51 -21.70 11.09
C GLY A 146 -16.39 -22.49 10.39
N VAL A 147 -15.92 -23.56 11.02
CA VAL A 147 -14.80 -24.38 10.52
C VAL A 147 -15.05 -24.96 9.12
N THR A 148 -16.29 -25.35 8.81
CA THR A 148 -16.65 -25.92 7.51
C THR A 148 -16.42 -24.92 6.37
N SER A 149 -16.95 -23.69 6.48
CA SER A 149 -16.79 -22.69 5.41
C SER A 149 -15.37 -22.12 5.35
N ARG A 150 -14.74 -21.92 6.53
CA ARG A 150 -13.42 -21.28 6.63
C ARG A 150 -12.28 -22.20 6.18
N TRP A 151 -12.34 -23.48 6.55
CA TRP A 151 -11.25 -24.45 6.33
C TRP A 151 -11.64 -25.62 5.42
N GLY A 152 -12.87 -25.66 4.91
CA GLY A 152 -13.33 -26.75 4.04
C GLY A 152 -13.53 -28.09 4.75
N THR A 153 -13.65 -28.12 6.09
CA THR A 153 -13.76 -29.39 6.82
C THR A 153 -15.06 -30.12 6.49
N LYS A 154 -15.00 -31.44 6.30
CA LYS A 154 -16.20 -32.27 6.07
C LYS A 154 -17.23 -32.09 7.20
N LYS A 155 -18.50 -31.93 6.83
CA LYS A 155 -19.61 -31.92 7.80
C LYS A 155 -19.75 -33.29 8.45
N LEU A 156 -20.05 -33.31 9.74
CA LEU A 156 -20.34 -34.56 10.45
C LEU A 156 -21.69 -35.15 10.00
N PRO A 157 -21.93 -36.45 10.23
CA PRO A 157 -23.20 -37.08 9.92
C PRO A 157 -24.41 -36.35 10.51
N ARG A 158 -25.56 -36.48 9.84
CA ARG A 158 -26.80 -35.78 10.24
C ARG A 158 -27.21 -36.04 11.69
N LYS A 159 -26.94 -37.25 12.21
CA LYS A 159 -27.32 -37.70 13.55
C LYS A 159 -26.34 -37.29 14.66
N THR A 160 -25.33 -36.47 14.38
CA THR A 160 -24.41 -35.99 15.42
C THR A 160 -25.11 -35.04 16.40
N HIS A 161 -25.00 -35.34 17.69
CA HIS A 161 -25.54 -34.49 18.75
C HIS A 161 -24.74 -33.18 18.90
N LYS A 162 -25.44 -32.08 19.23
CA LYS A 162 -24.89 -30.73 19.40
C LYS A 162 -24.12 -30.22 18.16
N GLY A 163 -24.75 -30.36 16.99
CA GLY A 163 -24.32 -29.72 15.75
C GLY A 163 -23.34 -30.53 14.91
N LEU A 164 -23.44 -30.35 13.59
CA LEU A 164 -22.70 -31.12 12.57
C LEU A 164 -21.62 -30.30 11.81
N ARG A 165 -21.59 -28.98 11.98
CA ARG A 165 -20.63 -28.07 11.32
C ARG A 165 -19.45 -27.75 12.24
N LYS A 166 -18.78 -28.81 12.71
CA LYS A 166 -17.66 -28.74 13.66
C LYS A 166 -16.58 -29.75 13.29
N VAL A 167 -15.37 -29.56 13.81
CA VAL A 167 -14.35 -30.60 13.83
C VAL A 167 -14.66 -31.51 15.02
N ALA A 168 -14.70 -32.83 14.81
CA ALA A 168 -15.07 -33.78 15.87
C ALA A 168 -13.99 -33.89 16.96
N CYS A 169 -12.75 -34.20 16.58
CA CYS A 169 -11.59 -34.28 17.47
C CYS A 169 -10.64 -33.12 17.18
N ILE A 170 -10.34 -32.30 18.19
CA ILE A 170 -9.48 -31.11 18.07
C ILE A 170 -8.05 -31.32 18.57
N GLY A 171 -7.70 -32.54 18.98
CA GLY A 171 -6.38 -32.90 19.49
C GLY A 171 -6.40 -34.23 20.23
N ALA A 172 -5.23 -34.88 20.33
CA ALA A 172 -5.04 -36.03 21.21
C ALA A 172 -5.00 -35.59 22.69
N TRP A 173 -4.93 -36.54 23.62
CA TRP A 173 -4.78 -36.22 25.05
C TRP A 173 -3.45 -35.49 25.33
N HIS A 174 -2.36 -36.00 24.77
CA HIS A 174 -1.04 -35.38 24.83
C HIS A 174 -0.62 -34.99 23.41
N PRO A 175 -0.22 -33.73 23.15
CA PRO A 175 -0.02 -32.62 24.09
C PRO A 175 -1.32 -32.05 24.69
N SER A 176 -1.26 -31.58 25.94
CA SER A 176 -2.39 -31.02 26.70
C SER A 176 -2.77 -29.58 26.29
N HIS A 177 -2.67 -29.28 25.00
CA HIS A 177 -3.09 -28.02 24.40
C HIS A 177 -3.54 -28.25 22.96
N VAL A 178 -4.49 -27.44 22.50
CA VAL A 178 -4.92 -27.50 21.09
C VAL A 178 -3.81 -26.92 20.21
N GLN A 179 -3.39 -27.67 19.20
CA GLN A 179 -2.37 -27.21 18.27
C GLN A 179 -2.89 -26.05 17.41
N TRP A 180 -2.01 -25.10 17.09
CA TRP A 180 -2.32 -23.94 16.28
C TRP A 180 -2.73 -24.28 14.83
N THR A 181 -2.35 -25.48 14.37
CA THR A 181 -2.66 -26.03 13.04
C THR A 181 -4.10 -26.56 12.94
N VAL A 182 -4.81 -26.73 14.06
CA VAL A 182 -6.17 -27.29 14.07
C VAL A 182 -7.17 -26.28 13.53
N ALA A 183 -8.04 -26.72 12.63
CA ALA A 183 -9.08 -25.87 12.05
C ALA A 183 -10.06 -25.35 13.14
N ARG A 184 -10.15 -24.02 13.26
CA ARG A 184 -11.05 -23.32 14.21
C ARG A 184 -11.91 -22.27 13.51
N ALA A 185 -13.12 -22.07 14.03
CA ALA A 185 -13.99 -20.98 13.59
C ALA A 185 -13.32 -19.62 13.85
N GLY A 186 -13.67 -18.61 13.07
CA GLY A 186 -13.09 -17.27 13.18
C GLY A 186 -13.22 -16.47 11.90
N GLN A 187 -12.49 -15.37 11.82
CA GLN A 187 -12.51 -14.47 10.66
C GLN A 187 -12.19 -15.21 9.36
N MET A 188 -13.02 -14.99 8.34
CA MET A 188 -12.77 -15.42 6.97
C MET A 188 -12.82 -14.21 6.04
N GLY A 189 -11.79 -14.07 5.22
CA GLY A 189 -11.66 -12.95 4.28
C GLY A 189 -11.22 -11.65 4.94
N TYR A 190 -11.14 -10.58 4.15
CA TYR A 190 -10.44 -9.35 4.52
C TYR A 190 -8.97 -9.59 4.86
N HIS A 191 -8.33 -10.50 4.11
CA HIS A 191 -6.93 -10.86 4.29
C HIS A 191 -6.08 -10.23 3.19
N HIS A 192 -4.85 -9.85 3.52
CA HIS A 192 -3.86 -9.42 2.52
C HIS A 192 -3.37 -10.62 1.72
N ARG A 193 -3.45 -10.53 0.39
CA ARG A 193 -3.00 -11.56 -0.54
C ARG A 193 -2.29 -10.95 -1.72
N THR A 194 -1.31 -11.68 -2.21
CA THR A 194 -0.59 -11.39 -3.45
C THR A 194 -0.90 -12.54 -4.39
N SER A 195 -1.62 -12.24 -5.46
CA SER A 195 -1.96 -13.18 -6.52
C SER A 195 -1.03 -12.90 -7.69
N VAL A 196 -0.18 -13.86 -8.02
CA VAL A 196 0.92 -13.68 -8.98
C VAL A 196 0.51 -14.11 -10.38
N ASN A 197 1.25 -13.65 -11.40
CA ASN A 197 1.15 -14.11 -12.78
C ASN A 197 -0.22 -13.84 -13.46
N HIS A 198 -0.73 -12.62 -13.35
CA HIS A 198 -1.90 -12.16 -14.12
C HIS A 198 -1.45 -11.52 -15.43
N LYS A 199 -1.85 -12.09 -16.56
CA LYS A 199 -1.53 -11.54 -17.87
C LYS A 199 -2.41 -10.33 -18.19
N VAL A 200 -1.80 -9.20 -18.56
CA VAL A 200 -2.52 -8.00 -19.01
C VAL A 200 -3.01 -8.18 -20.43
N TYR A 201 -4.32 -8.38 -20.63
CA TYR A 201 -4.86 -8.56 -21.98
C TYR A 201 -5.01 -7.26 -22.76
N ARG A 202 -5.24 -6.14 -22.08
CA ARG A 202 -5.45 -4.84 -22.73
C ARG A 202 -5.17 -3.70 -21.75
N ILE A 203 -4.50 -2.67 -22.26
CA ILE A 203 -4.42 -1.36 -21.60
C ILE A 203 -5.34 -0.40 -22.37
N GLY A 204 -6.48 -0.09 -21.79
CA GLY A 204 -7.44 0.85 -22.38
C GLY A 204 -6.98 2.30 -22.22
N LYS A 205 -7.15 3.11 -23.27
CA LYS A 205 -7.08 4.57 -23.20
C LYS A 205 -8.49 5.09 -22.94
N GLY A 206 -8.66 5.92 -21.92
CA GLY A 206 -9.93 6.52 -21.51
C GLY A 206 -9.75 7.97 -21.14
#